data_AF-A0AAN5D9D3-F1
#
_entry.id   AF-A0AAN5D9D3-F1
#
_cell.length_a   1.000
_cell.length_b   1.000
_cell.length_c   1.000
_cell.angle_alpha   90.00
_cell.angle_beta   90.00
_cell.angle_gamma   90.00
#
_symmetry.space_group_name_H-M   'P 1'
#
loop_
_entity.id
_entity.type
_entity.pdbx_description
1 polymer ?
#
loop_
_entity_poly.entity_id
_entity_poly.type
_entity_poly.pdbx_seq_one_letter_code
_entity_poly.pdbx_strand_id
1 'polypeptide(L)'
;MKIFTFICFTIMVVSSLGELTHPLLSDGFPHEGVEGRPPISCISRKIGSDEYSIKECRVDDINIEMGCYSLWSDAGLVQQGCMSIAEGDRRCKEECISPAAFQEMHYCCCTKDGCNALFSKAEDEK
;
A
#
# COMPACT_ATOMS: atom_id res chain seq x y z
N MET A 1 4.82 -57.04 -42.19
CA MET A 1 3.82 -57.25 -41.11
C MET A 1 4.29 -56.42 -39.92
N LYS A 2 3.63 -55.28 -39.63
CA LYS A 2 2.63 -55.14 -38.53
C LYS A 2 3.29 -55.52 -37.19
N ILE A 3 3.58 -54.62 -36.24
CA ILE A 3 2.74 -53.57 -35.65
C ILE A 3 3.62 -52.47 -35.02
N PHE A 4 3.26 -51.21 -35.27
CA PHE A 4 3.65 -50.05 -34.47
C PHE A 4 2.90 -50.12 -33.13
N THR A 5 3.60 -50.03 -32.01
CA THR A 5 2.97 -49.74 -30.72
C THR A 5 3.57 -48.45 -30.19
N PHE A 6 2.93 -47.34 -30.57
CA PHE A 6 3.03 -46.07 -29.87
C PHE A 6 2.35 -46.25 -28.51
N ILE A 7 3.13 -46.24 -27.43
CA ILE A 7 2.58 -46.02 -26.08
C ILE A 7 2.88 -44.57 -25.72
N CYS A 8 1.93 -43.71 -26.09
CA CYS A 8 1.71 -42.43 -25.43
C CYS A 8 1.09 -42.73 -24.08
N PHE A 9 1.76 -42.44 -22.96
CA PHE A 9 1.08 -41.97 -21.76
C PHE A 9 1.95 -40.93 -21.07
N THR A 10 1.51 -39.70 -21.25
CA THR A 10 1.83 -38.47 -20.56
C THR A 10 2.10 -38.67 -19.06
N ILE A 11 3.32 -38.34 -18.63
CA ILE A 11 3.61 -38.14 -17.22
C ILE A 11 2.96 -36.82 -16.82
N MET A 12 1.84 -36.90 -16.11
CA MET A 12 1.26 -35.76 -15.40
C MET A 12 2.17 -35.43 -14.22
N VAL A 13 3.07 -34.46 -14.39
CA VAL A 13 3.71 -33.82 -13.24
C VAL A 13 2.72 -32.81 -12.69
N VAL A 14 2.04 -33.20 -11.62
CA VAL A 14 1.27 -32.31 -10.76
C VAL A 14 2.27 -31.44 -10.02
N SER A 15 2.53 -30.23 -10.53
CA SER A 15 3.19 -29.18 -9.75
C SER A 15 2.17 -28.60 -8.79
N SER A 16 2.08 -29.21 -7.62
CA SER A 16 1.40 -28.66 -6.46
C SER A 16 2.31 -27.64 -5.75
N LEU A 17 1.64 -26.61 -5.23
CA LEU A 17 2.11 -25.61 -4.26
C LEU A 17 3.16 -24.58 -4.71
N GLY A 18 2.65 -23.37 -4.92
CA GLY A 18 3.39 -22.12 -4.80
C GLY A 18 2.47 -20.91 -4.71
N GLU A 19 1.26 -21.07 -4.17
CA GLU A 19 0.39 -19.94 -3.81
C GLU A 19 1.05 -19.18 -2.66
N LEU A 20 1.88 -18.19 -3.01
CA LEU A 20 2.24 -17.08 -2.13
C LEU A 20 1.05 -16.12 -2.05
N THR A 21 -0.10 -16.61 -1.59
CA THR A 21 -1.16 -15.80 -1.03
C THR A 21 -0.97 -15.84 0.47
N HIS A 22 -0.22 -14.88 1.00
CA HIS A 22 -0.48 -14.43 2.37
C HIS A 22 -1.72 -13.54 2.28
N PRO A 23 -2.92 -14.00 2.66
CA PRO A 23 -3.94 -13.08 3.12
C PRO A 23 -3.40 -12.49 4.41
N LEU A 24 -2.80 -11.29 4.33
CA LEU A 24 -2.52 -10.53 5.53
C LEU A 24 -3.86 -10.08 6.11
N LEU A 25 -4.37 -10.91 7.02
CA LEU A 25 -5.07 -10.52 8.24
C LEU A 25 -6.10 -9.41 8.03
N SER A 26 -7.23 -9.79 7.44
CA SER A 26 -8.53 -9.20 7.79
C SER A 26 -9.02 -9.79 9.12
N ASP A 27 -8.18 -9.78 10.15
CA ASP A 27 -8.60 -10.04 11.52
C ASP A 27 -8.67 -8.68 12.21
N GLY A 28 -9.91 -8.23 12.40
CA GLY A 28 -10.21 -7.05 13.20
C GLY A 28 -9.73 -7.26 14.62
N PHE A 29 -8.57 -6.72 14.95
CA PHE A 29 -8.19 -6.48 16.32
C PHE A 29 -9.05 -5.31 16.83
N PRO A 30 -9.82 -5.47 17.91
CA PRO A 30 -10.33 -4.31 18.63
C PRO A 30 -9.13 -3.63 19.27
N HIS A 31 -8.53 -2.68 18.55
CA HIS A 31 -7.59 -1.76 19.17
C HIS A 31 -8.39 -0.88 20.13
N GLU A 32 -8.29 -1.19 21.42
CA GLU A 32 -8.58 -0.27 22.52
C GLU A 32 -7.56 0.88 22.45
N GLY A 33 -7.76 1.76 21.45
CA GLY A 33 -7.21 3.10 21.44
C GLY A 33 -7.96 3.94 22.46
N VAL A 34 -7.23 4.87 23.07
CA VAL A 34 -7.78 5.99 23.83
C VAL A 34 -9.00 6.54 23.08
N GLU A 35 -10.14 6.70 23.78
CA GLU A 35 -11.42 7.15 23.20
C GLU A 35 -11.19 8.31 22.22
N GLY A 36 -11.42 8.07 20.93
CA GLY A 36 -11.34 9.13 19.93
C GLY A 36 -11.31 8.65 18.49
N ARG A 37 -10.25 7.95 18.06
CA ARG A 37 -10.10 7.48 16.66
C ARG A 37 -9.25 6.21 16.59
N PRO A 38 -9.61 5.22 15.74
CA PRO A 38 -8.77 4.06 15.54
C PRO A 38 -7.42 4.48 14.93
N PRO A 39 -6.32 3.83 15.34
CA PRO A 39 -5.01 4.04 14.71
C PRO A 39 -5.05 3.61 13.24
N ILE A 40 -4.20 4.22 12.41
CA ILE A 40 -4.01 3.84 11.01
C ILE A 40 -2.62 3.23 10.83
N SER A 41 -2.52 2.15 10.08
CA SER A 41 -1.25 1.51 9.72
C SER A 41 -0.76 2.02 8.36
N CYS A 42 0.49 2.51 8.28
CA CYS A 42 1.07 3.03 7.06
C CYS A 42 2.38 2.30 6.69
N ILE A 43 2.67 2.21 5.39
CA ILE A 43 4.02 1.83 4.95
C ILE A 43 4.97 2.98 5.31
N SER A 44 6.10 2.64 5.93
CA SER A 44 7.17 3.56 6.26
C SER A 44 8.46 3.11 5.61
N ARG A 45 9.01 3.96 4.75
CA ARG A 45 10.30 3.80 4.10
C ARG A 45 11.10 5.09 4.28
N LYS A 46 12.35 4.96 4.71
CA LYS A 46 13.27 6.09 4.86
C LYS A 46 14.00 6.37 3.56
N ILE A 47 14.33 7.63 3.32
CA ILE A 47 15.14 8.06 2.18
C ILE A 47 16.47 7.29 2.18
N GLY A 48 16.81 6.70 1.03
CA GLY A 48 18.07 5.96 0.85
C GLY A 48 18.07 4.54 1.44
N SER A 49 16.92 4.02 1.88
CA SER A 49 16.77 2.63 2.33
C SER A 49 15.75 1.89 1.48
N ASP A 50 16.09 0.67 1.06
CA ASP A 50 15.16 -0.27 0.42
C ASP A 50 14.29 -1.00 1.44
N GLU A 51 14.63 -0.92 2.73
CA GLU A 51 13.85 -1.49 3.81
C GLU A 51 12.55 -0.70 4.01
N TYR A 52 11.44 -1.42 4.04
CA TYR A 52 10.14 -0.88 4.42
C TYR A 52 9.65 -1.57 5.70
N SER A 53 8.85 -0.84 6.45
CA SER A 53 8.19 -1.34 7.66
C SER A 53 6.75 -0.87 7.69
N ILE A 54 5.85 -1.64 8.29
CA ILE A 54 4.49 -1.18 8.61
C ILE A 54 4.58 -0.47 9.95
N LYS A 55 4.11 0.78 10.02
CA LYS A 55 4.06 1.57 11.25
C LYS A 55 2.64 1.96 11.57
N GLU A 56 2.27 1.76 12.81
CA GLU A 56 1.02 2.27 13.36
C GLU A 56 1.17 3.75 13.71
N CYS A 57 0.27 4.57 13.19
CA CYS A 57 0.25 6.01 13.34
C CYS A 57 -0.80 6.39 14.40
N ARG A 58 -0.34 6.98 15.50
CA ARG A 58 -1.17 7.42 16.62
C ARG A 58 -0.99 8.92 16.84
N VAL A 59 -2.03 9.57 17.33
CA VAL A 59 -1.97 10.93 17.85
C VAL A 59 -2.77 11.00 19.15
N ASP A 60 -2.25 11.76 20.11
CA ASP A 60 -2.90 11.91 21.43
C ASP A 60 -4.02 12.97 21.40
N ASP A 61 -4.09 13.79 20.34
CA ASP A 61 -5.09 14.84 20.15
C ASP A 61 -6.25 14.36 19.28
N ILE A 62 -7.45 14.30 19.86
CA ILE A 62 -8.68 13.87 19.20
C ILE A 62 -9.10 14.73 17.99
N ASN A 63 -8.58 15.96 17.91
CA ASN A 63 -8.87 16.89 16.82
C ASN A 63 -7.94 16.70 15.61
N ILE A 64 -6.92 15.86 15.73
CA ILE A 64 -5.98 15.56 14.65
C ILE A 64 -6.36 14.22 14.03
N GLU A 65 -6.47 14.19 12.72
CA GLU A 65 -6.63 12.95 11.98
C GLU A 65 -5.26 12.44 11.53
N MET A 66 -5.05 11.12 11.53
CA MET A 66 -3.82 10.53 11.01
C MET A 66 -4.07 9.95 9.62
N GLY A 67 -3.07 10.08 8.76
CA GLY A 67 -3.07 9.48 7.43
C GLY A 67 -1.70 8.99 7.02
N CYS A 68 -1.66 8.31 5.88
CA CYS A 68 -0.44 7.88 5.24
C CYS A 68 -0.06 8.87 4.14
N TYR A 69 1.24 8.94 3.83
CA TYR A 69 1.72 9.67 2.66
C TYR A 69 2.75 8.86 1.86
N SER A 70 2.88 9.23 0.59
CA SER A 70 3.98 8.83 -0.29
C SER A 70 4.57 10.07 -0.96
N LEU A 71 5.90 10.10 -1.07
CA LEU A 71 6.69 11.09 -1.77
C LEU A 71 7.61 10.36 -2.76
N TRP A 72 7.56 10.72 -4.03
CA TRP A 72 8.36 10.09 -5.08
C TRP A 72 8.72 11.08 -6.18
N SER A 73 9.69 10.72 -7.01
CA SER A 73 10.01 11.41 -8.26
C SER A 73 9.92 10.41 -9.41
N ASP A 74 10.19 10.89 -10.64
CA ASP A 74 10.33 9.99 -11.79
C ASP A 74 11.52 9.03 -11.66
N ALA A 75 12.46 9.30 -10.77
CA ALA A 75 13.55 8.38 -10.45
C ALA A 75 13.13 7.26 -9.48
N GLY A 76 11.96 7.37 -8.85
CA GLY A 76 11.41 6.35 -7.96
C GLY A 76 10.94 6.90 -6.62
N LEU A 77 10.60 5.96 -5.73
CA LEU A 77 10.09 6.27 -4.39
C LEU A 77 11.15 6.94 -3.52
N VAL A 78 10.80 8.04 -2.88
CA VAL A 78 11.69 8.80 -1.99
C VAL A 78 11.39 8.49 -0.52
N GLN A 79 10.12 8.59 -0.11
CA GLN A 79 9.73 8.45 1.29
C GLN A 79 8.27 8.04 1.45
N GLN A 80 7.98 7.26 2.50
CA GLN A 80 6.62 6.92 2.91
C GLN A 80 6.50 6.99 4.44
N GLY A 81 5.31 7.32 4.95
CA GLY A 81 5.06 7.23 6.38
C GLY A 81 3.74 7.79 6.85
N CYS A 82 3.67 8.03 8.15
CA CYS A 82 2.56 8.68 8.84
C CYS A 82 2.58 10.19 8.65
N MET A 83 1.41 10.80 8.62
CA MET A 83 1.26 12.24 8.80
C MET A 83 0.01 12.62 9.58
N SER A 84 0.08 13.78 10.23
CA SER A 84 -1.07 14.47 10.80
C SER A 84 -1.80 15.26 9.72
N ILE A 85 -3.10 15.06 9.61
CA ILE A 85 -4.02 15.80 8.75
C ILE A 85 -4.73 16.79 9.68
N ALA A 86 -4.49 18.09 9.46
CA ALA A 86 -5.17 19.13 10.20
C ALA A 86 -6.66 19.14 9.88
N GLU A 87 -7.49 19.48 10.87
CA GLU A 87 -8.94 19.58 10.69
C GLU A 87 -9.29 20.55 9.56
N GLY A 88 -10.08 20.08 8.59
CA GLY A 88 -10.45 20.85 7.39
C GLY A 88 -9.55 20.64 6.17
N ASP A 89 -8.43 19.92 6.31
CA ASP A 89 -7.58 19.57 5.16
C ASP A 89 -8.17 18.40 4.36
N ARG A 90 -9.19 18.70 3.54
CA ARG A 90 -9.89 17.74 2.65
C ARG A 90 -9.04 17.24 1.47
N ARG A 91 -7.71 17.45 1.49
CA ARG A 91 -6.83 17.09 0.38
C ARG A 91 -6.48 15.61 0.38
N CYS A 92 -6.49 14.95 1.53
CA CYS A 92 -6.25 13.51 1.59
C CYS A 92 -7.48 12.73 1.11
N LYS A 93 -7.22 11.68 0.32
CA LYS A 93 -8.25 10.84 -0.30
C LYS A 93 -8.21 9.44 0.33
N GLU A 94 -9.07 8.54 -0.12
CA GLU A 94 -8.93 7.15 0.28
C GLU A 94 -7.71 6.47 -0.38
N GLU A 95 -7.36 6.94 -1.59
CA GLU A 95 -6.25 6.43 -2.39
C GLU A 95 -5.13 7.47 -2.49
N CYS A 96 -3.88 7.00 -2.61
CA CYS A 96 -2.72 7.88 -2.68
C CYS A 96 -2.46 8.35 -4.13
N ILE A 97 -3.17 9.40 -4.55
CA ILE A 97 -3.05 9.98 -5.89
C ILE A 97 -2.46 11.40 -5.81
N SER A 98 -1.33 11.63 -6.45
CA SER A 98 -0.71 12.96 -6.54
C SER A 98 -1.48 13.83 -7.53
N PRO A 99 -1.82 15.09 -7.18
CA PRO A 99 -2.34 16.06 -8.14
C PRO A 99 -1.38 16.26 -9.32
N ALA A 100 -1.93 16.58 -10.50
CA ALA A 100 -1.16 16.77 -11.74
C ALA A 100 -0.24 18.00 -11.72
N ALA A 101 -0.45 18.95 -10.81
CA ALA A 101 0.29 20.22 -10.73
C ALA A 101 1.78 20.07 -10.33
N PHE A 102 2.22 18.88 -9.91
CA PHE A 102 3.57 18.64 -9.45
C PHE A 102 4.41 18.00 -10.57
N GLN A 103 5.49 18.67 -11.02
CA GLN A 103 6.29 18.20 -12.19
C GLN A 103 7.53 17.37 -11.83
N GLU A 104 8.21 17.66 -10.72
CA GLU A 104 9.48 16.98 -10.37
C GLU A 104 9.35 16.01 -9.18
N MET A 105 8.49 16.36 -8.23
CA MET A 105 8.28 15.64 -6.98
C MET A 105 6.79 15.47 -6.77
N HIS A 106 6.34 14.22 -6.69
CA HIS A 106 4.94 13.87 -6.51
C HIS A 106 4.66 13.52 -5.07
N TYR A 107 3.48 13.94 -4.62
CA TYR A 107 3.08 13.78 -3.24
C TYR A 107 1.60 13.46 -3.17
N CYS A 108 1.24 12.47 -2.37
CA CYS A 108 -0.13 12.15 -2.03
C CYS A 108 -0.27 11.84 -0.55
N CYS A 109 -1.49 12.02 -0.03
CA CYS A 109 -1.89 11.54 1.27
C CYS A 109 -3.22 10.80 1.20
N CYS A 110 -3.39 9.83 2.09
CA CYS A 110 -4.58 9.02 2.15
C CYS A 110 -4.92 8.51 3.55
N THR A 111 -6.16 8.08 3.77
CA THR A 111 -6.72 7.81 5.12
C THR A 111 -7.09 6.35 5.39
N LYS A 112 -6.78 5.42 4.48
CA LYS A 112 -6.98 3.97 4.67
C LYS A 112 -5.71 3.25 5.12
N ASP A 113 -5.85 2.17 5.88
CA ASP A 113 -4.72 1.32 6.25
C ASP A 113 -3.93 0.87 5.02
N GLY A 114 -2.62 1.08 5.04
CA GLY A 114 -1.69 0.70 3.99
C GLY A 114 -1.93 1.41 2.65
N CYS A 115 -2.77 2.44 2.59
CA CYS A 115 -3.17 3.08 1.33
C CYS A 115 -2.00 3.70 0.55
N ASN A 116 -0.89 4.00 1.24
CA ASN A 116 0.31 4.55 0.62
C ASN A 116 1.20 3.49 -0.02
N ALA A 117 0.87 2.19 0.09
CA ALA A 117 1.61 1.10 -0.55
C ALA A 117 1.59 1.22 -2.09
N LEU A 118 0.46 1.69 -2.64
CA LEU A 118 0.29 2.01 -4.05
C LEU A 118 0.10 3.53 -4.18
N PHE A 119 0.77 4.13 -5.15
CA PHE A 119 0.69 5.56 -5.40
C PHE A 119 0.79 5.85 -6.90
N SER A 120 0.10 6.90 -7.34
CA SER A 120 0.03 7.26 -8.76
C SER A 120 -0.10 8.77 -8.94
N LYS A 121 0.07 9.24 -10.19
CA LYS A 121 -0.26 10.61 -10.60
C LYS A 121 -1.72 10.62 -11.07
N ALA A 122 -2.45 11.70 -10.82
CA ALA A 122 -3.72 11.93 -11.48
C ALA A 122 -3.50 12.01 -13.00
N GLU A 123 -4.40 11.42 -13.77
CA GLU A 123 -4.41 11.60 -15.22
C GLU A 123 -4.89 13.03 -15.53
N ASP A 124 -4.21 13.71 -16.45
CA ASP A 124 -4.68 15.01 -16.95
C ASP A 124 -6.03 14.79 -17.66
N GLU A 125 -7.12 15.29 -17.08
CA GLU A 125 -8.40 15.40 -17.79
C GLU A 125 -8.19 16.33 -19.00
N LYS A 126 -8.09 15.73 -20.18
CA LYS A 126 -7.86 16.41 -21.46
C LYS A 126 -9.14 16.92 -22.10
#